data_AF-A0AAD9ZYG6-F1
#
_entry.id   AF-A0AAD9ZYG6-F1
#
_cell.length_a   1.000
_cell.length_b   1.000
_cell.length_c   1.000
_cell.angle_alpha   90.00
_cell.angle_beta   90.00
_cell.angle_gamma   90.00
#
_symmetry.space_group_name_H-M   'P 1'
#
loop_
_entity.id
_entity.type
_entity.pdbx_description
1 polymer ?
#
loop_
_entity_poly.entity_id
_entity_poly.type
_entity_poly.pdbx_seq_one_letter_code
_entity_poly.pdbx_strand_id
1 'polypeptide(L)'
;MRSLHGWFKLTLIAVCNDNVDGTREPTEPYAFCDEWKLALDRVPDTVASEAIKSFINIVHVISVKQSEELKIKKRTETASKELEKKASSLRNIERKFYHSYSMVGIGLPDTGHDNNGHALDARDPLAEKKSDLASCQRRVEDEMLRHSKAVEVTRAMTLNNLQTGLPGVFQALTSFSALFTEALSSVCTKSYAIK
;
A
#
# COMPACT_ATOMS: atom_id res chain seq x y z
N MET A 1 11.30 -14.62 -31.08
CA MET A 1 11.13 -15.93 -31.75
C MET A 1 10.12 -15.91 -32.90
N ARG A 2 8.85 -15.53 -32.71
CA ARG A 2 7.84 -15.53 -33.80
C ARG A 2 8.24 -14.70 -35.01
N SER A 3 8.81 -13.51 -34.81
CA SER A 3 9.29 -12.65 -35.90
C SER A 3 10.50 -13.24 -36.64
N LEU A 4 11.42 -13.90 -35.93
CA LEU A 4 12.59 -14.56 -36.52
C LEU A 4 12.17 -15.80 -37.34
N HIS A 5 11.27 -16.62 -36.78
CA HIS A 5 10.66 -17.74 -37.48
C HIS A 5 9.91 -17.29 -38.75
N GLY A 6 9.15 -16.19 -38.65
CA GLY A 6 8.46 -15.58 -39.78
C GLY A 6 9.41 -15.04 -40.85
N TRP A 7 10.52 -14.41 -40.44
CA TRP A 7 11.56 -13.95 -41.36
C TRP A 7 12.17 -15.12 -42.13
N PHE A 8 12.58 -16.19 -41.44
CA PHE A 8 13.11 -17.39 -42.09
C PHE A 8 12.12 -18.03 -43.06
N LYS A 9 10.83 -18.11 -42.69
CA LYS A 9 9.80 -18.59 -43.63
C LYS A 9 9.74 -17.77 -44.90
N LEU A 10 9.87 -16.45 -44.82
CA LEU A 10 9.79 -15.58 -45.99
C LEU A 10 11.08 -15.59 -46.82
N THR A 11 12.25 -15.74 -46.19
CA THR A 11 13.54 -15.66 -46.88
C THR A 11 14.05 -17.01 -47.38
N LEU A 12 13.89 -18.10 -46.65
CA LEU A 12 14.39 -19.42 -47.06
C LEU A 12 13.42 -20.16 -47.97
N ILE A 13 12.11 -20.12 -47.69
CA ILE A 13 11.12 -20.83 -48.53
C ILE A 13 11.03 -20.15 -49.91
N ALA A 14 11.16 -18.83 -49.98
CA ALA A 14 11.16 -18.10 -51.25
C ALA A 14 12.39 -18.39 -52.10
N VAL A 15 13.56 -18.58 -51.49
CA VAL A 15 14.83 -18.86 -52.20
C VAL A 15 14.94 -20.33 -52.64
N CYS A 16 14.32 -21.26 -51.91
CA CYS A 16 14.35 -22.69 -52.26
C CYS A 16 13.30 -23.11 -53.30
N ASN A 17 12.23 -22.34 -53.52
CA ASN A 17 11.17 -22.67 -54.48
C ASN A 17 11.61 -22.63 -55.96
N ASP A 18 12.79 -22.05 -56.28
CA ASP A 18 13.32 -21.99 -57.65
C ASP A 18 14.16 -23.23 -58.06
N ASN A 19 14.47 -24.15 -57.14
CA ASN A 19 15.26 -25.35 -57.44
C ASN A 19 14.39 -26.61 -57.56
N VAL A 20 14.40 -27.21 -58.76
CA VAL A 20 13.51 -28.29 -59.23
C VAL A 20 13.87 -29.70 -58.73
N ASP A 21 14.68 -29.87 -57.68
CA ASP A 21 15.12 -31.20 -57.25
C ASP A 21 14.80 -31.55 -55.78
N GLY A 22 13.70 -32.28 -55.61
CA GLY A 22 13.62 -33.52 -54.82
C GLY A 22 13.81 -33.55 -53.30
N THR A 23 14.74 -32.81 -52.70
CA THR A 23 15.10 -33.00 -51.28
C THR A 23 14.87 -31.73 -50.47
N ARG A 24 13.64 -31.66 -49.94
CA ARG A 24 13.08 -30.54 -49.20
C ARG A 24 13.56 -30.52 -47.74
N GLU A 25 14.86 -30.51 -47.50
CA GLU A 25 15.38 -30.44 -46.13
C GLU A 25 15.34 -28.99 -45.61
N PRO A 26 14.70 -28.72 -44.46
CA PRO A 26 14.77 -27.41 -43.84
C PRO A 26 16.23 -27.11 -43.49
N THR A 27 16.70 -25.89 -43.79
CA THR A 27 18.05 -25.48 -43.39
C THR A 27 18.19 -25.61 -41.86
N GLU A 28 19.33 -26.12 -41.42
CA GLU A 28 19.63 -26.40 -40.00
C GLU A 28 19.26 -25.22 -39.05
N PRO A 29 19.48 -23.93 -39.40
CA PRO A 29 19.05 -22.80 -38.57
C PRO A 29 17.52 -22.61 -38.50
N TYR A 30 16.79 -22.93 -39.57
CA TYR A 30 15.34 -22.85 -39.59
C TYR A 30 14.71 -23.97 -38.77
N ALA A 31 15.21 -25.20 -38.90
CA ALA A 31 14.77 -26.34 -38.08
C ALA A 31 14.99 -26.06 -36.59
N PHE A 32 16.17 -25.55 -36.22
CA PHE A 32 16.47 -25.11 -34.86
C PHE A 32 15.50 -24.03 -34.34
N CYS A 33 15.23 -23.00 -35.16
CA CYS A 33 14.31 -21.93 -34.78
C CYS A 33 12.86 -22.41 -34.65
N ASP A 34 12.44 -23.38 -35.46
CA ASP A 34 11.13 -24.01 -35.37
C ASP A 34 11.01 -24.84 -34.08
N GLU A 35 12.01 -25.65 -33.76
CA GLU A 35 12.06 -26.41 -32.50
C GLU A 35 12.08 -25.50 -31.27
N TRP A 36 12.88 -24.43 -31.27
CA TRP A 36 12.89 -23.42 -30.21
C TRP A 36 11.52 -22.78 -30.02
N LYS A 37 10.84 -22.42 -31.11
CA LYS A 37 9.50 -21.85 -31.06
C LYS A 37 8.50 -22.86 -30.47
N LEU A 38 8.52 -24.11 -30.94
CA LEU A 38 7.64 -25.16 -30.46
C LEU A 38 7.87 -25.48 -28.98
N ALA A 39 9.12 -25.50 -28.52
CA ALA A 39 9.46 -25.68 -27.12
C ALA A 39 8.86 -24.57 -26.25
N LEU A 40 9.02 -23.30 -26.67
CA LEU A 40 8.46 -22.15 -25.96
C LEU A 40 6.94 -22.13 -25.95
N ASP A 41 6.28 -22.43 -27.08
CA ASP A 41 4.82 -22.47 -27.18
C ASP A 41 4.20 -23.61 -26.33
N ARG A 42 5.00 -24.61 -25.90
CA ARG A 42 4.58 -25.73 -25.05
C ARG A 42 4.80 -25.50 -23.55
N VAL A 43 5.57 -24.48 -23.15
CA VAL A 43 5.81 -24.22 -21.72
C VAL A 43 4.51 -23.75 -21.07
N PRO A 44 3.97 -24.46 -20.06
CA PRO A 44 2.74 -24.07 -19.41
C PRO A 44 2.97 -22.85 -18.52
N ASP A 45 2.28 -21.74 -18.79
CA ASP A 45 2.39 -20.49 -18.03
C ASP A 45 1.21 -20.26 -17.06
N THR A 46 0.11 -21.03 -17.20
CA THR A 46 -1.16 -20.77 -16.52
C THR A 46 -1.00 -20.67 -15.00
N VAL A 47 -0.29 -21.62 -14.38
CA VAL A 47 -0.08 -21.63 -12.91
C VAL A 47 0.71 -20.40 -12.45
N ALA A 48 1.75 -20.02 -13.19
CA ALA A 48 2.55 -18.82 -12.87
C ALA A 48 1.74 -17.54 -13.09
N SER A 49 0.96 -17.45 -14.17
CA SER A 49 0.08 -16.32 -14.46
C SER A 49 -1.00 -16.15 -13.39
N GLU A 50 -1.65 -17.22 -12.95
CA GLU A 50 -2.63 -17.17 -11.86
C GLU A 50 -1.98 -16.81 -10.50
N ALA A 51 -0.78 -17.32 -10.23
CA ALA A 51 -0.02 -16.92 -9.05
C ALA A 51 0.30 -15.42 -9.03
N ILE A 52 0.73 -14.85 -10.16
CA ILE A 52 0.97 -13.41 -10.30
C ILE A 52 -0.34 -12.61 -10.09
N LYS A 53 -1.45 -13.05 -10.69
CA LYS A 53 -2.77 -12.40 -10.48
C LYS A 53 -3.18 -12.43 -9.00
N SER A 54 -3.00 -13.57 -8.34
CA SER A 54 -3.25 -13.72 -6.89
C SER A 54 -2.39 -12.75 -6.08
N PHE A 55 -1.10 -12.61 -6.41
CA PHE A 55 -0.21 -11.67 -5.75
C PHE A 55 -0.65 -10.21 -5.93
N ILE A 56 -1.07 -9.83 -7.13
CA ILE A 56 -1.64 -8.49 -7.40
C ILE A 56 -2.86 -8.24 -6.50
N ASN A 57 -3.74 -9.22 -6.34
CA ASN A 57 -4.90 -9.12 -5.46
C ASN A 57 -4.50 -8.95 -3.98
N ILE A 58 -3.50 -9.70 -3.50
CA ILE A 58 -2.95 -9.55 -2.14
C ILE A 58 -2.45 -8.11 -1.92
N VAL A 59 -1.65 -7.58 -2.84
CA VAL A 59 -1.14 -6.21 -2.77
C VAL A 59 -2.28 -5.19 -2.79
N HIS A 60 -3.30 -5.41 -3.61
CA HIS A 60 -4.47 -4.55 -3.67
C HIS A 60 -5.23 -4.50 -2.33
N VAL A 61 -5.51 -5.67 -1.76
CA VAL A 61 -6.21 -5.81 -0.48
C VAL A 61 -5.43 -5.13 0.66
N ILE A 62 -4.10 -5.27 0.69
CA ILE A 62 -3.23 -4.57 1.64
C ILE A 62 -3.30 -3.04 1.43
N SER A 63 -3.22 -2.58 0.19
CA SER A 63 -3.27 -1.15 -0.16
C SER A 63 -4.59 -0.50 0.26
N VAL A 64 -5.72 -1.18 0.02
CA VAL A 64 -7.04 -0.72 0.48
C VAL A 64 -7.04 -0.59 2.01
N LYS A 65 -6.52 -1.59 2.73
CA LYS A 65 -6.50 -1.55 4.19
C LYS A 65 -5.61 -0.43 4.76
N GLN A 66 -4.44 -0.23 4.17
CA GLN A 66 -3.54 0.87 4.52
C GLN A 66 -4.16 2.25 4.23
N SER A 67 -4.97 2.37 3.17
CA SER A 67 -5.71 3.60 2.86
C SER A 67 -6.75 3.93 3.94
N GLU A 68 -7.44 2.93 4.48
CA GLU A 68 -8.35 3.10 5.62
C GLU A 68 -7.63 3.57 6.88
N GLU A 69 -6.51 2.91 7.23
CA GLU A 69 -5.67 3.31 8.35
C GLU A 69 -5.19 4.75 8.20
N LEU A 70 -4.72 5.14 7.01
CA LEU A 70 -4.27 6.50 6.72
C LEU A 70 -5.38 7.55 6.90
N LYS A 71 -6.63 7.22 6.55
CA LYS A 71 -7.78 8.10 6.81
C LYS A 71 -8.00 8.29 8.31
N ILE A 72 -7.90 7.23 9.10
CA ILE A 72 -8.04 7.30 10.57
C ILE A 72 -6.89 8.11 11.19
N LYS A 73 -5.66 7.89 10.70
CA LYS A 73 -4.49 8.68 11.09
C LYS A 73 -4.71 10.18 10.87
N LYS A 74 -5.16 10.57 9.66
CA LYS A 74 -5.45 11.99 9.34
C LYS A 74 -6.54 12.59 10.25
N ARG A 75 -7.57 11.83 10.60
CA ARG A 75 -8.61 12.27 11.55
C ARG A 75 -8.03 12.51 12.94
N THR A 76 -7.19 11.59 13.42
CA THR A 76 -6.48 11.71 14.70
C THR A 76 -5.59 12.96 14.71
N GLU A 77 -4.78 13.16 13.67
CA GLU A 77 -3.91 14.34 13.54
C GLU A 77 -4.71 15.64 13.52
N THR A 78 -5.86 15.67 12.83
CA THR A 78 -6.74 16.83 12.77
C THR A 78 -7.33 17.14 14.15
N ALA A 79 -7.80 16.12 14.88
CA ALA A 79 -8.33 16.28 16.22
C ALA A 79 -7.25 16.79 17.20
N SER A 80 -6.05 16.23 17.16
CA SER A 80 -4.92 16.67 17.98
C SER A 80 -4.53 18.12 17.69
N LYS A 81 -4.51 18.52 16.42
CA LYS A 81 -4.21 19.91 16.03
C LYS A 81 -5.29 20.89 16.49
N GLU A 82 -6.56 20.48 16.50
CA GLU A 82 -7.64 21.30 17.07
C GLU A 82 -7.48 21.46 18.58
N LEU A 83 -7.17 20.38 19.29
CA LEU A 83 -6.92 20.40 20.73
C LEU A 83 -5.76 21.33 21.08
N GLU A 84 -4.64 21.26 20.36
CA GLU A 84 -3.49 22.12 20.56
C GLU A 84 -3.82 23.62 20.37
N LYS A 85 -4.60 23.94 19.33
CA LYS A 85 -5.10 25.31 19.10
C LYS A 85 -6.01 25.79 20.22
N LYS A 86 -6.94 24.96 20.68
CA LYS A 86 -7.83 25.31 21.81
C LYS A 86 -7.05 25.47 23.12
N ALA A 87 -6.11 24.57 23.40
CA ALA A 87 -5.28 24.61 24.60
C ALA A 87 -4.36 25.84 24.63
N SER A 88 -3.78 26.24 23.49
CA SER A 88 -2.95 27.44 23.39
C SER A 88 -3.78 28.72 23.50
N SER A 89 -4.97 28.76 22.88
CA SER A 89 -5.92 29.87 23.01
C SER A 89 -6.36 30.07 24.45
N LEU A 90 -6.76 28.99 25.15
CA LEU A 90 -7.17 29.05 26.56
C LEU A 90 -6.03 29.56 27.45
N ARG A 91 -4.81 29.02 27.30
CA ARG A 91 -3.62 29.50 28.04
C ARG A 91 -3.34 30.99 27.83
N ASN A 92 -3.58 31.51 26.62
CA ASN A 92 -3.42 32.95 26.34
C ASN A 92 -4.50 33.79 27.03
N ILE A 93 -5.76 33.32 27.02
CA ILE A 93 -6.87 33.98 27.72
C ILE A 93 -6.62 33.97 29.23
N GLU A 94 -6.26 32.82 29.82
CA GLU A 94 -5.90 32.69 31.23
C GLU A 94 -4.79 33.67 31.60
N ARG A 95 -3.70 33.71 30.81
CA ARG A 95 -2.61 34.65 31.06
C ARG A 95 -3.11 36.10 31.07
N LYS A 96 -3.87 36.53 30.06
CA LYS A 96 -4.40 37.91 29.99
C LYS A 96 -5.36 38.22 31.13
N PHE A 97 -6.27 37.30 31.44
CA PHE A 97 -7.28 37.45 32.49
C PHE A 97 -6.61 37.62 33.85
N TYR A 98 -5.71 36.70 34.22
CA TYR A 98 -5.02 36.75 35.51
C TYR A 98 -3.95 37.86 35.58
N HIS A 99 -3.22 38.19 34.50
CA HIS A 99 -2.32 39.36 34.50
C HIS A 99 -3.08 40.67 34.67
N SER A 100 -4.22 40.83 33.98
CA SER A 100 -5.00 42.06 34.04
C SER A 100 -5.63 42.26 35.41
N TYR A 101 -6.06 41.18 36.09
CA TYR A 101 -6.54 41.25 37.48
C TYR A 101 -5.41 41.48 38.48
N SER A 102 -4.23 40.88 38.27
CA SER A 102 -3.05 41.09 39.13
C SER A 102 -2.47 42.51 39.03
N MET A 103 -2.67 43.21 37.91
CA MET A 103 -2.17 44.57 37.67
C MET A 103 -3.10 45.68 38.19
N VAL A 104 -4.39 45.40 38.42
CA VAL A 104 -5.37 46.40 38.88
C VAL A 104 -5.53 46.40 40.40
N GLY A 105 -4.88 45.49 41.14
CA GLY A 105 -4.87 45.54 42.60
C GLY A 105 -6.27 45.54 43.23
N ILE A 106 -7.28 44.98 42.56
CA ILE A 106 -8.58 44.74 43.19
C ILE A 106 -8.38 43.51 44.06
N GLY A 107 -8.00 43.76 45.31
CA GLY A 107 -8.14 42.79 46.38
C GLY A 107 -9.56 42.25 46.39
N LEU A 108 -9.69 40.99 46.84
CA LEU A 108 -10.93 40.38 47.28
C LEU A 108 -11.87 41.47 47.86
N PRO A 109 -13.14 41.60 47.43
CA PRO A 109 -14.02 42.58 48.03
C PRO A 109 -14.18 42.20 49.50
N ASP A 110 -13.50 42.97 50.34
CA ASP A 110 -13.64 42.93 51.77
C ASP A 110 -15.11 43.20 52.09
N THR A 111 -15.60 42.40 53.01
CA THR A 111 -16.95 42.37 53.57
C THR A 111 -17.35 43.75 54.13
N GLY A 112 -17.83 44.61 53.24
CA GLY A 112 -18.44 45.90 53.55
C GLY A 112 -19.94 45.88 53.29
N HIS A 113 -20.69 45.71 54.38
CA HIS A 113 -22.12 45.97 54.61
C HIS A 113 -22.99 46.49 53.44
N ASP A 114 -24.12 45.80 53.29
CA ASP A 114 -25.44 46.28 52.88
C ASP A 114 -25.86 46.34 51.40
N ASN A 115 -26.69 45.33 51.12
CA ASN A 115 -27.98 45.42 50.43
C ASN A 115 -28.02 45.11 48.92
N ASN A 116 -28.97 44.22 48.60
CA ASN A 116 -29.45 43.80 47.27
C ASN A 116 -28.58 42.88 46.41
N GLY A 117 -28.79 41.57 46.61
CA GLY A 117 -29.58 40.83 45.61
C GLY A 117 -28.87 40.23 44.40
N HIS A 118 -27.54 40.24 44.31
CA HIS A 118 -26.82 39.41 43.36
C HIS A 118 -25.70 38.66 44.07
N ALA A 119 -26.00 37.43 44.49
CA ALA A 119 -24.99 36.40 44.65
C ALA A 119 -24.31 36.22 43.29
N LEU A 120 -23.27 37.01 43.04
CA LEU A 120 -22.48 36.98 41.82
C LEU A 120 -21.96 35.56 41.68
N ASP A 121 -22.40 34.90 40.61
CA ASP A 121 -22.04 33.55 40.23
C ASP A 121 -20.53 33.33 40.44
N ALA A 122 -20.16 32.61 41.50
CA ALA A 122 -18.77 32.30 41.88
C ALA A 122 -18.13 31.26 40.92
N ARG A 123 -18.61 31.24 39.68
CA ARG A 123 -18.24 30.29 38.64
C ARG A 123 -17.04 30.84 37.90
N ASP A 124 -16.02 30.00 37.75
CA ASP A 124 -14.85 30.32 36.94
C ASP A 124 -15.30 30.82 35.55
N PRO A 125 -14.98 32.07 35.15
CA PRO A 125 -15.41 32.63 33.87
C PRO A 125 -14.83 31.88 32.67
N LEU A 126 -13.86 30.99 32.89
CA LEU A 126 -13.28 30.10 31.90
C LEU A 126 -13.78 28.65 32.00
N ALA A 127 -14.71 28.34 32.91
CA ALA A 127 -15.22 27.00 33.15
C ALA A 127 -15.78 26.34 31.88
N GLU A 128 -16.53 27.09 31.07
CA GLU A 128 -17.07 26.59 29.81
C GLU A 128 -15.96 26.22 28.82
N LYS A 129 -14.94 27.09 28.66
CA LYS A 129 -13.80 26.81 27.78
C LYS A 129 -12.95 25.64 28.26
N LYS A 130 -12.79 25.48 29.57
CA LYS A 130 -12.12 24.33 30.18
C LYS A 130 -12.91 23.04 29.94
N SER A 131 -14.24 23.08 30.06
CA SER A 131 -15.12 21.96 29.74
C SER A 131 -15.04 21.56 28.26
N ASP A 132 -15.08 22.54 27.35
CA ASP A 132 -14.92 22.31 25.91
C ASP A 132 -13.56 21.71 25.57
N LEU A 133 -12.49 22.18 26.23
CA LEU A 133 -11.15 21.63 26.06
C LEU A 133 -11.09 20.17 26.53
N ALA A 134 -11.69 19.86 27.68
CA ALA A 134 -11.75 18.50 28.21
C ALA A 134 -12.57 17.55 27.30
N SER A 135 -13.63 18.06 26.66
CA SER A 135 -14.38 17.32 25.63
C SER A 135 -13.52 17.05 24.39
N CYS A 136 -12.79 18.06 23.92
CA CYS A 136 -11.86 17.93 22.80
C CYS A 136 -10.75 16.91 23.10
N GLN A 137 -10.25 16.90 24.34
CA GLN A 137 -9.20 15.98 24.79
C GLN A 137 -9.69 14.53 24.77
N ARG A 138 -10.87 14.25 25.35
CA ARG A 138 -11.50 12.93 25.26
C ARG A 138 -11.67 12.46 23.82
N ARG A 139 -12.08 13.36 22.91
CA ARG A 139 -12.21 13.02 21.49
C ARG A 139 -10.87 12.64 20.85
N VAL A 140 -9.76 13.29 21.22
CA VAL A 140 -8.42 12.93 20.74
C VAL A 140 -8.01 11.56 21.26
N GLU A 141 -8.24 11.27 22.54
CA GLU A 141 -7.95 9.96 23.15
C GLU A 141 -8.70 8.83 22.43
N ASP A 142 -10.00 9.03 22.16
CA ASP A 142 -10.83 8.11 21.38
C ASP A 142 -10.28 7.87 19.97
N GLU A 143 -9.91 8.93 19.25
CA GLU A 143 -9.34 8.80 17.90
C GLU A 143 -7.97 8.12 17.92
N MET A 144 -7.14 8.39 18.92
CA MET A 144 -5.85 7.71 19.11
C MET A 144 -6.02 6.21 19.35
N LEU A 145 -7.01 5.82 20.16
CA LEU A 145 -7.36 4.41 20.37
C LEU A 145 -7.81 3.76 19.07
N ARG A 146 -8.69 4.43 18.30
CA ARG A 146 -9.14 3.94 16.98
C ARG A 146 -7.98 3.78 16.00
N HIS A 147 -7.06 4.73 15.96
CA HIS A 147 -5.88 4.67 15.11
C HIS A 147 -4.96 3.51 15.52
N SER A 148 -4.68 3.34 16.80
CA SER A 148 -3.86 2.24 17.31
C SER A 148 -4.45 0.88 16.93
N LYS A 149 -5.77 0.69 17.10
CA LYS A 149 -6.46 -0.53 16.69
C LYS A 149 -6.41 -0.74 15.17
N ALA A 150 -6.56 0.32 14.38
CA ALA A 150 -6.46 0.23 12.92
C ALA A 150 -5.06 -0.23 12.48
N VAL A 151 -4.00 0.33 13.08
CA VAL A 151 -2.61 -0.07 12.82
C VAL A 151 -2.40 -1.56 13.12
N GLU A 152 -2.88 -2.03 14.27
CA GLU A 152 -2.76 -3.44 14.65
C GLU A 152 -3.44 -4.36 13.64
N VAL A 153 -4.70 -4.05 13.27
CA VAL A 153 -5.46 -4.81 12.28
C VAL A 153 -4.78 -4.81 10.92
N THR A 154 -4.32 -3.66 10.42
CA THR A 154 -3.63 -3.59 9.13
C THR A 154 -2.35 -4.41 9.14
N ARG A 155 -1.56 -4.34 10.22
CA ARG A 155 -0.31 -5.11 10.35
C ARG A 155 -0.57 -6.60 10.38
N ALA A 156 -1.51 -7.05 11.20
CA ALA A 156 -1.87 -8.47 11.29
C ALA A 156 -2.39 -9.00 9.95
N MET A 157 -3.28 -8.26 9.29
CA MET A 157 -3.82 -8.61 7.98
C MET A 157 -2.73 -8.65 6.89
N THR A 158 -1.84 -7.66 6.86
CA THR A 158 -0.72 -7.61 5.91
C THR A 158 0.19 -8.81 6.10
N LEU A 159 0.59 -9.09 7.34
CA LEU A 159 1.46 -10.22 7.65
C LEU A 159 0.81 -11.55 7.24
N ASN A 160 -0.45 -11.76 7.60
CA ASN A 160 -1.18 -12.99 7.29
C ASN A 160 -1.26 -13.22 5.77
N ASN A 161 -1.67 -12.21 4.99
CA ASN A 161 -1.78 -12.33 3.54
C ASN A 161 -0.43 -12.66 2.88
N LEU A 162 0.66 -12.05 3.36
CA LEU A 162 1.99 -12.33 2.84
C LEU A 162 2.47 -13.74 3.22
N GLN A 163 2.28 -14.16 4.47
CA GLN A 163 2.68 -15.48 4.95
C GLN A 163 1.94 -16.61 4.24
N THR A 164 0.64 -16.44 3.96
CA THR A 164 -0.16 -17.49 3.31
C THR A 164 -0.08 -17.44 1.79
N GLY A 165 0.11 -16.25 1.19
CA GLY A 165 0.08 -16.06 -0.26
C GLY A 165 1.43 -16.20 -0.95
N LEU A 166 2.50 -15.64 -0.39
CA LEU A 166 3.81 -15.60 -1.05
C LEU A 166 4.44 -16.97 -1.34
N PRO A 167 4.37 -17.98 -0.44
CA PRO A 167 5.01 -19.26 -0.70
C PRO A 167 4.53 -19.91 -2.00
N GLY A 168 3.22 -19.91 -2.25
CA GLY A 168 2.64 -20.46 -3.48
C GLY A 168 3.07 -19.68 -4.73
N VAL A 169 3.20 -18.35 -4.61
CA VAL A 169 3.67 -17.50 -5.72
C VAL A 169 5.12 -17.80 -6.07
N PHE A 170 6.01 -17.85 -5.07
CA PHE A 170 7.40 -18.18 -5.31
C PHE A 170 7.56 -19.58 -5.88
N GLN A 171 6.84 -20.56 -5.35
CA GLN A 171 6.86 -21.92 -5.88
C GLN A 171 6.43 -21.97 -7.34
N ALA A 172 5.32 -21.34 -7.71
CA ALA A 172 4.84 -21.31 -9.08
C ALA A 172 5.85 -20.66 -10.04
N LEU A 173 6.45 -19.54 -9.63
CA LEU A 173 7.45 -18.82 -10.44
C LEU A 173 8.75 -19.61 -10.58
N THR A 174 9.24 -20.24 -9.51
CA THR A 174 10.42 -21.10 -9.55
C THR A 174 10.20 -22.30 -10.45
N SER A 175 9.06 -22.99 -10.31
CA SER A 175 8.70 -24.12 -11.17
C SER A 175 8.60 -23.72 -12.64
N PHE A 176 7.95 -22.58 -12.93
CA PHE A 176 7.88 -22.06 -14.29
C PHE A 176 9.26 -21.74 -14.87
N SER A 177 10.13 -21.09 -14.09
CA SER A 177 11.50 -20.78 -14.53
C SER A 177 12.33 -22.04 -14.81
N ALA A 178 12.15 -23.10 -14.00
CA ALA A 178 12.79 -24.38 -14.23
C ALA A 178 12.30 -25.04 -15.53
N LEU A 179 10.98 -25.13 -15.74
CA LEU A 179 10.38 -25.67 -16.97
C LEU A 179 10.81 -24.89 -18.21
N PHE A 180 10.88 -23.56 -18.11
CA PHE A 180 11.34 -22.70 -19.19
C PHE A 180 12.80 -22.97 -19.56
N THR A 181 13.66 -23.14 -18.55
CA THR A 181 15.08 -23.47 -18.74
C THR A 181 15.24 -24.84 -19.36
N GLU A 182 14.53 -25.85 -18.85
CA GLU A 182 14.55 -27.21 -19.37
C GLU A 182 14.12 -27.28 -20.83
N ALA A 183 13.04 -26.57 -21.20
CA ALA A 183 12.55 -26.49 -22.57
C ALA A 183 13.62 -25.94 -23.53
N LEU A 184 14.33 -24.87 -23.13
CA LEU A 184 15.40 -24.29 -23.94
C LEU A 184 16.63 -25.19 -24.01
N SER A 185 17.07 -25.75 -22.88
CA SER A 185 18.20 -26.67 -22.83
C SER A 185 17.96 -27.91 -23.69
N SER A 186 16.74 -28.46 -23.69
CA SER A 186 16.39 -29.63 -24.50
C SER A 186 16.64 -29.39 -25.99
N VAL A 187 16.28 -28.22 -26.51
CA VAL A 187 16.49 -27.93 -27.93
C VAL A 187 17.97 -27.70 -28.23
N CYS A 188 18.69 -26.99 -27.36
CA CYS A 188 20.14 -26.82 -27.50
C CYS A 188 20.86 -28.17 -27.55
N THR A 189 20.60 -29.08 -26.60
CA THR A 189 21.27 -30.38 -26.52
C THR A 189 20.98 -31.26 -27.74
N LYS A 190 19.75 -31.22 -28.28
CA LYS A 190 19.40 -31.94 -29.52
C LYS A 190 20.20 -31.44 -30.71
N SER A 191 20.34 -30.13 -30.87
CA SER A 191 21.16 -29.56 -31.96
C SER A 191 22.64 -29.89 -31.83
N TYR A 192 23.19 -30.00 -30.61
CA TYR A 192 24.58 -30.43 -30.43
C TYR A 192 24.80 -31.93 -30.63
N ALA A 193 23.75 -32.76 -30.54
CA ALA A 193 23.80 -34.21 -30.80
C ALA A 193 23.69 -34.58 -32.28
N ILE A 194 23.30 -33.61 -33.14
CA ILE A 194 23.34 -33.74 -34.60
C ILE A 194 24.74 -33.26 -35.04
N LYS A 195 25.75 -34.12 -34.87
CA LYS A 195 27.11 -33.94 -35.41
C LYS A 195 27.70 -35.28 -35.79
#